data_AF-A0A8J6EZT0-F1
#
_entry.id   AF-A0A8J6EZT0-F1
#
_cell.length_a   1.000
_cell.length_b   1.000
_cell.length_c   1.000
_cell.angle_alpha   90.00
_cell.angle_beta   90.00
_cell.angle_gamma   90.00
#
_symmetry.space_group_name_H-M   'P 1'
#
loop_
_entity.id
_entity.type
_entity.pdbx_description
1 polymer ?
#
loop_
_entity_poly.entity_id
_entity_poly.type
_entity_poly.pdbx_seq_one_letter_code
_entity_poly.pdbx_strand_id
1 'polypeptide(L)'
;MTTEVDPDILDNIELPTMCCFSSSFRRFLIMASSSVTRFNSNSLENSSIRRPPRDGTNQENNSEVPLLPGESLVTDKEVIYMCPFNAPAKGRLYVTNYKLYFKGEETEQLIVFEVPLGVITRIEKMGGASSRGENSYGLDITCKDMRNLRFALKQETHSRKQIFEDLTRHAFPLSHGLQFFAFVSEERFPKNGWDMYDPVKEFQRQGLPNNNWRLTFINKAYEFCDTYPPLLMVPFNATDDDLRKVAAFRSRNRIPVLSWIHPENQSVITRCSQPLVGMSGKRNKDDERYLEIIKDANNQTSKLTIYDARPNVNAVANKATGGGYESDDAYPFAELVFLDIHNIHVMRESLKKLKDIVFPHVEESHWLSSLESTHWLEHIKLVLTGAIQVADKVASGKSSVVVHCSDGWDRTAQLTSLAMLMLDSYYRTVEGFEVLVQKEWISFGHKFGSRIGHGDKNHADADRSPIFLQFIDCVWQMSKQFPTAFEFNEHFLITILDHLYSCRFGSFLYNCESVREKEASISKQLL
;
A
#
# COMPACT_ATOMS: atom_id res chain seq x y z
N MET A 1 26.99 7.54 -1.80
CA MET A 1 26.12 8.69 -2.09
C MET A 1 25.90 9.42 -0.79
N THR A 2 26.31 10.68 -0.71
CA THR A 2 26.01 11.57 0.40
C THR A 2 24.51 11.83 0.42
N THR A 3 23.88 11.77 1.59
CA THR A 3 22.53 12.29 1.84
C THR A 3 22.56 13.80 1.59
N GLU A 4 22.15 14.25 0.42
CA GLU A 4 21.91 15.67 0.13
C GLU A 4 20.41 15.93 0.27
N VAL A 5 20.09 16.92 1.12
CA VAL A 5 18.72 17.45 1.25
C VAL A 5 18.48 18.37 0.08
N ASP A 6 17.39 18.13 -0.64
CA ASP A 6 17.01 18.90 -1.81
C ASP A 6 15.95 19.93 -1.41
N PRO A 7 16.32 21.21 -1.24
CA PRO A 7 15.38 22.24 -0.80
C PRO A 7 14.31 22.55 -1.86
N ASP A 8 14.53 22.23 -3.14
CA ASP A 8 13.69 22.69 -4.25
C ASP A 8 12.27 22.11 -4.22
N ILE A 9 12.09 20.91 -3.66
CA ILE A 9 10.75 20.31 -3.51
C ILE A 9 9.98 21.00 -2.38
N LEU A 10 10.60 21.17 -1.22
CA LEU A 10 9.91 21.68 -0.03
C LEU A 10 9.35 23.09 -0.22
N ASP A 11 10.11 23.94 -0.89
CA ASP A 11 9.73 25.35 -1.09
C ASP A 11 8.64 25.53 -2.18
N ASN A 12 8.37 24.51 -3.00
CA ASN A 12 7.54 24.64 -4.20
C ASN A 12 6.41 23.60 -4.36
N ILE A 13 6.11 22.75 -3.35
CA ILE A 13 4.96 21.84 -3.45
C ILE A 13 3.66 22.66 -3.47
N GLU A 14 2.95 22.61 -4.60
CA GLU A 14 1.59 23.11 -4.71
C GLU A 14 0.61 22.08 -4.14
N LEU A 15 -0.27 22.51 -3.24
CA LEU A 15 -1.31 21.62 -2.72
C LEU A 15 -2.34 21.28 -3.82
N PRO A 16 -2.90 20.07 -3.83
CA PRO A 16 -3.90 19.70 -4.82
C PRO A 16 -5.08 20.67 -4.83
N THR A 17 -5.33 21.32 -5.98
CA THR A 17 -6.56 22.10 -6.22
C THR A 17 -7.40 21.39 -7.30
N MET A 18 -8.73 21.52 -7.22
CA MET A 18 -9.65 20.81 -8.13
C MET A 18 -9.37 21.09 -9.62
N CYS A 19 -8.81 22.25 -9.97
CA CYS A 19 -8.52 22.64 -11.35
C CYS A 19 -7.24 22.01 -11.93
N CYS A 20 -6.21 21.73 -11.13
CA CYS A 20 -4.92 21.23 -11.65
C CYS A 20 -4.95 19.73 -12.03
N PHE A 21 -5.97 18.98 -11.59
CA PHE A 21 -5.91 17.51 -11.57
C PHE A 21 -6.91 16.78 -12.49
N SER A 22 -7.87 17.46 -13.12
CA SER A 22 -9.03 16.79 -13.72
C SER A 22 -8.71 15.82 -14.88
N SER A 23 -7.57 15.99 -15.58
CA SER A 23 -7.18 15.12 -16.71
C SER A 23 -6.15 14.04 -16.34
N SER A 24 -5.10 14.41 -15.58
CA SER A 24 -4.01 13.49 -15.20
C SER A 24 -4.44 12.52 -14.09
N PHE A 25 -5.21 12.98 -13.10
CA PHE A 25 -5.71 12.12 -12.01
C PHE A 25 -6.70 11.08 -12.52
N ARG A 26 -7.57 11.54 -13.44
CA ARG A 26 -8.47 10.67 -14.19
C ARG A 26 -7.69 9.61 -14.96
N ARG A 27 -6.58 9.96 -15.62
CA ARG A 27 -5.70 8.97 -16.28
C ARG A 27 -5.01 8.04 -15.30
N PHE A 28 -4.56 8.50 -14.13
CA PHE A 28 -3.91 7.62 -13.15
C PHE A 28 -4.88 6.57 -12.59
N LEU A 29 -6.08 6.99 -12.18
CA LEU A 29 -7.13 6.07 -11.71
C LEU A 29 -7.64 5.17 -12.84
N ILE A 30 -7.86 5.73 -14.03
CA ILE A 30 -8.31 4.96 -15.18
C ILE A 30 -7.21 4.00 -15.62
N MET A 31 -5.93 4.39 -15.70
CA MET A 31 -4.83 3.50 -16.09
C MET A 31 -4.55 2.39 -15.07
N ALA A 32 -4.66 2.68 -13.77
CA ALA A 32 -4.66 1.64 -12.73
C ALA A 32 -5.86 0.67 -12.87
N SER A 33 -6.98 1.13 -13.43
CA SER A 33 -8.13 0.28 -13.76
C SER A 33 -8.09 -0.31 -15.17
N SER A 34 -7.31 0.27 -16.09
CA SER A 34 -7.35 0.00 -17.53
C SER A 34 -6.10 -0.69 -18.03
N SER A 35 -5.29 -1.29 -17.14
CA SER A 35 -4.26 -2.27 -17.48
C SER A 35 -4.91 -3.54 -18.05
N VAL A 36 -5.52 -3.40 -19.23
CA VAL A 36 -5.61 -4.42 -20.26
C VAL A 36 -4.46 -4.13 -21.22
N THR A 37 -3.24 -4.14 -20.70
CA THR A 37 -2.03 -4.01 -21.51
C THR A 37 -1.51 -5.41 -21.77
N ARG A 38 -1.39 -5.76 -23.06
CA ARG A 38 -0.74 -7.00 -23.50
C ARG A 38 0.64 -7.09 -22.84
N PHE A 39 0.83 -8.04 -21.92
CA PHE A 39 2.17 -8.54 -21.63
C PHE A 39 2.68 -9.22 -22.89
N ASN A 40 3.49 -8.51 -23.67
CA ASN A 40 4.30 -9.14 -24.71
C ASN A 40 5.48 -9.81 -24.00
N SER A 41 5.40 -11.12 -23.79
CA SER A 41 6.47 -11.93 -23.20
C SER A 41 7.71 -12.09 -24.10
N ASN A 42 7.80 -11.39 -25.24
CA ASN A 42 8.84 -11.60 -26.24
C ASN A 42 9.75 -10.39 -26.45
N SER A 43 10.35 -9.85 -25.40
CA SER A 43 11.47 -8.91 -25.58
C SER A 43 12.59 -9.19 -24.60
N LEU A 44 13.26 -10.34 -24.77
CA LEU A 44 14.62 -10.61 -24.32
C LEU A 44 15.18 -11.90 -24.96
N GLU A 45 14.99 -12.11 -26.26
CA GLU A 45 15.79 -13.10 -27.01
C GLU A 45 16.19 -12.52 -28.35
N ASN A 46 17.38 -11.93 -28.40
CA ASN A 46 18.07 -11.64 -29.65
C ASN A 46 19.42 -12.38 -29.61
N SER A 47 19.41 -13.67 -29.95
CA SER A 47 20.61 -14.32 -30.48
C SER A 47 20.23 -15.43 -31.46
N SER A 48 20.86 -15.35 -32.61
CA SER A 48 20.60 -16.08 -33.84
C SER A 48 20.91 -17.58 -33.76
N ILE A 49 19.92 -18.45 -34.02
CA ILE A 49 20.14 -19.86 -34.37
C ILE A 49 19.28 -20.22 -35.60
N ARG A 50 19.95 -20.67 -36.67
CA ARG A 50 19.37 -21.08 -37.96
C ARG A 50 18.54 -22.36 -37.80
N ARG A 51 17.32 -22.39 -38.34
CA ARG A 51 16.48 -23.61 -38.47
C ARG A 51 16.72 -24.31 -39.81
N PRO A 52 16.76 -25.65 -39.89
CA PRO A 52 16.57 -26.39 -41.14
C PRO A 52 15.07 -26.71 -41.36
N PRO A 53 14.63 -26.98 -42.60
CA PRO A 53 13.22 -27.21 -42.91
C PRO A 53 12.84 -28.68 -42.71
N ARG A 54 11.66 -28.95 -42.13
CA ARG A 54 10.99 -30.24 -42.28
C ARG A 54 9.48 -30.06 -42.45
N ASP A 55 9.00 -30.84 -43.42
CA ASP A 55 7.64 -30.98 -43.94
C ASP A 55 6.60 -31.45 -42.92
N GLY A 56 5.34 -31.08 -43.21
CA GLY A 56 4.26 -32.06 -43.32
C GLY A 56 3.46 -32.41 -42.06
N THR A 57 2.27 -31.80 -41.97
CA THR A 57 1.02 -32.33 -41.39
C THR A 57 1.00 -32.76 -39.92
N ASN A 58 0.45 -31.89 -39.06
CA ASN A 58 -0.70 -32.18 -38.20
C ASN A 58 -1.28 -30.86 -37.65
N GLN A 59 -2.61 -30.75 -37.65
CA GLN A 59 -3.36 -29.63 -37.08
C GLN A 59 -3.18 -29.59 -35.55
N GLU A 60 -2.45 -28.60 -35.03
CA GLU A 60 -2.49 -28.20 -33.63
C GLU A 60 -2.99 -26.74 -33.55
N ASN A 61 -4.30 -26.57 -33.38
CA ASN A 61 -4.88 -25.32 -32.90
C ASN A 61 -4.69 -25.26 -31.37
N ASN A 62 -3.47 -25.01 -30.89
CA ASN A 62 -3.24 -24.82 -29.45
C ASN A 62 -3.65 -23.39 -29.03
N SER A 63 -4.90 -23.27 -28.57
CA SER A 63 -5.46 -22.12 -27.90
C SER A 63 -4.95 -22.02 -26.45
N GLU A 64 -3.65 -21.81 -26.26
CA GLU A 64 -3.07 -21.80 -24.91
C GLU A 64 -3.33 -20.48 -24.18
N VAL A 65 -3.95 -20.56 -22.99
CA VAL A 65 -3.93 -19.48 -22.00
C VAL A 65 -2.48 -19.27 -21.60
N PRO A 66 -1.94 -18.05 -21.63
CA PRO A 66 -0.58 -17.81 -21.15
C PRO A 66 -0.51 -18.11 -19.64
N LEU A 67 0.32 -19.07 -19.23
CA LEU A 67 0.49 -19.46 -17.83
C LEU A 67 1.87 -19.02 -17.32
N LEU A 68 1.92 -18.47 -16.11
CA LEU A 68 3.16 -18.26 -15.38
C LEU A 68 3.71 -19.60 -14.85
N PRO A 69 5.03 -19.72 -14.59
CA PRO A 69 5.58 -20.84 -13.84
C PRO A 69 4.86 -21.06 -12.50
N GLY A 70 4.36 -22.29 -12.26
CA GLY A 70 3.50 -22.63 -11.11
C GLY A 70 2.01 -22.32 -11.29
N GLU A 71 1.61 -21.63 -12.36
CA GLU A 71 0.21 -21.37 -12.68
C GLU A 71 -0.43 -22.57 -13.39
N SER A 72 -1.63 -22.96 -12.95
CA SER A 72 -2.39 -24.09 -13.49
C SER A 72 -3.83 -23.72 -13.78
N LEU A 73 -4.36 -24.16 -14.93
CA LEU A 73 -5.78 -24.01 -15.27
C LEU A 73 -6.66 -24.78 -14.29
N VAL A 74 -7.70 -24.13 -13.76
CA VAL A 74 -8.68 -24.71 -12.83
C VAL A 74 -9.96 -25.07 -13.58
N THR A 75 -10.53 -24.11 -14.32
CA THR A 75 -11.79 -24.30 -15.04
C THR A 75 -11.90 -23.30 -16.19
N ASP A 76 -12.71 -23.63 -17.19
CA ASP A 76 -13.06 -22.71 -18.27
C ASP A 76 -14.52 -22.87 -18.67
N LYS A 77 -15.15 -21.78 -19.12
CA LYS A 77 -16.55 -21.76 -19.60
C LYS A 77 -16.73 -20.78 -20.76
N GLU A 78 -17.62 -21.12 -21.66
CA GLU A 78 -18.18 -20.15 -22.61
C GLU A 78 -19.08 -19.15 -21.89
N VAL A 79 -18.83 -17.87 -22.13
CA VAL A 79 -19.53 -16.76 -21.50
C VAL A 79 -19.75 -15.64 -22.50
N ILE A 80 -20.62 -14.69 -22.13
CA ILE A 80 -20.74 -13.39 -22.79
C ILE A 80 -20.22 -12.35 -21.82
N TYR A 81 -19.09 -11.71 -22.14
CA TYR A 81 -18.60 -10.58 -21.38
C TYR A 81 -19.43 -9.33 -21.70
N MET A 82 -20.07 -8.78 -20.68
CA MET A 82 -20.85 -7.56 -20.77
C MET A 82 -19.90 -6.37 -20.59
N CYS A 83 -19.16 -6.02 -21.64
CA CYS A 83 -18.29 -4.86 -21.65
C CYS A 83 -19.11 -3.59 -21.42
N PRO A 84 -18.76 -2.73 -20.45
CA PRO A 84 -19.47 -1.47 -20.29
C PRO A 84 -19.13 -0.45 -21.39
N PHE A 85 -18.05 -0.65 -22.13
CA PHE A 85 -17.55 0.30 -23.15
C PHE A 85 -17.84 -0.13 -24.59
N ASN A 86 -18.13 -1.41 -24.81
CA ASN A 86 -18.33 -2.01 -26.12
C ASN A 86 -19.56 -2.92 -26.10
N ALA A 87 -19.96 -3.41 -27.27
CA ALA A 87 -21.00 -4.43 -27.35
C ALA A 87 -20.62 -5.70 -26.56
N PRO A 88 -21.60 -6.49 -26.08
CA PRO A 88 -21.35 -7.76 -25.43
C PRO A 88 -20.52 -8.70 -26.32
N ALA A 89 -19.47 -9.29 -25.75
CA ALA A 89 -18.55 -10.15 -26.48
C ALA A 89 -18.68 -11.61 -26.03
N LYS A 90 -19.03 -12.49 -26.97
CA LYS A 90 -18.94 -13.95 -26.77
C LYS A 90 -17.49 -14.36 -26.67
N GLY A 91 -17.18 -15.31 -25.79
CA GLY A 91 -15.83 -15.78 -25.61
C GLY A 91 -15.74 -16.89 -24.58
N ARG A 92 -14.51 -17.21 -24.22
CA ARG A 92 -14.18 -18.20 -23.19
C ARG A 92 -13.50 -17.52 -22.01
N LEU A 93 -14.03 -17.80 -20.83
CA LEU A 93 -13.48 -17.38 -19.56
C LEU A 93 -12.73 -18.55 -18.94
N TYR A 94 -11.46 -18.32 -18.63
CA TYR A 94 -10.56 -19.26 -18.00
C TYR A 94 -10.26 -18.76 -16.59
N VAL A 95 -10.20 -19.68 -15.64
CA VAL A 95 -9.81 -19.42 -14.26
C VAL A 95 -8.62 -20.33 -13.96
N THR A 96 -7.54 -19.74 -13.48
CA THR A 96 -6.36 -20.46 -13.00
C THR A 96 -6.29 -20.37 -11.48
N ASN A 97 -5.22 -20.90 -10.88
CA ASN A 97 -4.90 -20.66 -9.47
C ASN A 97 -4.36 -19.23 -9.19
N TYR A 98 -4.17 -18.39 -10.22
CA TYR A 98 -3.64 -17.01 -10.08
C TYR A 98 -4.54 -15.93 -10.68
N LYS A 99 -5.14 -16.17 -11.85
CA LYS A 99 -5.88 -15.15 -12.60
C LYS A 99 -7.18 -15.67 -13.21
N LEU A 100 -8.04 -14.71 -13.52
CA LEU A 100 -9.14 -14.85 -14.45
C LEU A 100 -8.67 -14.30 -15.80
N TYR A 101 -8.83 -15.06 -16.87
CA TYR A 101 -8.42 -14.70 -18.23
C TYR A 101 -9.62 -14.85 -19.19
N PHE A 102 -9.98 -13.78 -19.89
CA PHE A 102 -11.05 -13.82 -20.89
C PHE A 102 -10.47 -13.67 -22.29
N LYS A 103 -10.95 -14.50 -23.22
CA LYS A 103 -10.65 -14.42 -24.65
C LYS A 103 -11.95 -14.44 -25.46
N GLY A 104 -12.24 -13.33 -26.12
CA GLY A 104 -13.37 -13.18 -27.05
C GLY A 104 -13.22 -14.05 -28.30
N GLU A 105 -14.34 -14.35 -28.94
CA GLU A 105 -14.37 -14.93 -30.29
C GLU A 105 -13.97 -13.88 -31.33
N GLU A 106 -13.23 -14.30 -32.37
CA GLU A 106 -12.85 -13.41 -33.47
C GLU A 106 -14.05 -13.17 -34.39
N THR A 107 -14.83 -12.15 -34.09
CA THR A 107 -15.90 -11.69 -34.98
C THR A 107 -15.57 -10.34 -35.62
N GLU A 108 -15.06 -9.36 -34.85
CA GLU A 108 -14.64 -8.03 -35.39
C GLU A 108 -13.52 -7.33 -34.57
N GLN A 109 -13.55 -7.44 -33.24
CA GLN A 109 -12.47 -6.98 -32.34
C GLN A 109 -12.19 -8.04 -31.28
N LEU A 110 -10.98 -8.58 -31.26
CA LEU A 110 -10.57 -9.58 -30.29
C LEU A 110 -10.36 -8.92 -28.91
N ILE A 111 -11.33 -9.11 -28.01
CA ILE A 111 -11.23 -8.68 -26.61
C ILE A 111 -10.48 -9.75 -25.81
N VAL A 112 -9.34 -9.39 -25.25
CA VAL A 112 -8.54 -10.25 -24.36
C VAL A 112 -8.13 -9.44 -23.14
N PHE A 113 -8.35 -9.98 -21.95
CA PHE A 113 -7.84 -9.38 -20.72
C PHE A 113 -7.60 -10.44 -19.65
N GLU A 114 -6.76 -10.08 -18.68
CA GLU A 114 -6.51 -10.87 -17.49
C GLU A 114 -6.64 -10.03 -16.22
N VAL A 115 -7.11 -10.66 -15.15
CA VAL A 115 -7.26 -10.05 -13.83
C VAL A 115 -6.74 -11.04 -12.79
N PRO A 116 -5.65 -10.73 -12.07
CA PRO A 116 -5.21 -11.54 -10.94
C PRO A 116 -6.34 -11.72 -9.93
N LEU A 117 -6.54 -12.93 -9.45
CA LEU A 117 -7.67 -13.25 -8.58
C LEU A 117 -7.63 -12.48 -7.24
N GLY A 118 -6.44 -12.11 -6.75
CA GLY A 118 -6.28 -11.29 -5.55
C GLY A 118 -6.89 -9.88 -5.64
N VAL A 119 -7.15 -9.40 -6.87
CA VAL A 119 -7.84 -8.15 -7.17
C VAL A 119 -9.35 -8.27 -6.94
N ILE A 120 -9.91 -9.48 -6.94
CA ILE A 120 -11.35 -9.69 -6.74
C ILE A 120 -11.70 -9.41 -5.28
N THR A 121 -12.67 -8.52 -5.09
CA THR A 121 -13.25 -8.20 -3.77
C THR A 121 -14.46 -9.07 -3.48
N ARG A 122 -15.33 -9.25 -4.47
CA ARG A 122 -16.64 -9.90 -4.30
C ARG A 122 -17.08 -10.54 -5.61
N ILE A 123 -17.74 -11.70 -5.51
CA ILE A 123 -18.34 -12.41 -6.64
C ILE A 123 -19.82 -12.65 -6.30
N GLU A 124 -20.72 -12.21 -7.16
CA GLU A 124 -22.16 -12.35 -7.02
C GLU A 124 -22.76 -13.12 -8.19
N LYS A 125 -23.82 -13.88 -7.90
CA LYS A 125 -24.62 -14.55 -8.93
C LYS A 125 -25.71 -13.60 -9.41
N MET A 126 -25.72 -13.30 -10.70
CA MET A 126 -26.79 -12.55 -11.35
C MET A 126 -27.90 -13.48 -11.81
N GLY A 127 -29.15 -13.11 -11.54
CA GLY A 127 -30.34 -13.84 -11.99
C GLY A 127 -30.55 -15.21 -11.32
N GLY A 128 -31.66 -15.85 -11.65
CA GLY A 128 -32.07 -17.15 -11.10
C GLY A 128 -32.99 -17.90 -12.07
N ALA A 129 -33.68 -18.92 -11.57
CA ALA A 129 -34.58 -19.76 -12.37
C ALA A 129 -35.75 -18.98 -13.01
N SER A 130 -36.10 -17.82 -12.45
CA SER A 130 -37.16 -16.93 -12.95
C SER A 130 -36.66 -15.82 -13.89
N SER A 131 -35.34 -15.70 -14.11
CA SER A 131 -34.77 -14.66 -14.95
C SER A 131 -34.99 -14.97 -16.42
N ARG A 132 -35.84 -14.18 -17.10
CA ARG A 132 -36.22 -14.37 -18.50
C ARG A 132 -35.56 -13.35 -19.47
N GLY A 133 -34.83 -12.39 -18.95
CA GLY A 133 -34.15 -11.37 -19.76
C GLY A 133 -32.91 -11.93 -20.47
N GLU A 134 -32.61 -11.41 -21.65
CA GLU A 134 -31.35 -11.71 -22.34
C GLU A 134 -30.16 -11.32 -21.44
N ASN A 135 -29.14 -12.17 -21.36
CA ASN A 135 -27.93 -11.96 -20.55
C ASN A 135 -28.18 -11.68 -19.05
N SER A 136 -29.35 -12.03 -18.52
CA SER A 136 -29.74 -11.76 -17.12
C SER A 136 -29.24 -12.79 -16.10
N TYR A 137 -28.61 -13.87 -16.56
CA TYR A 137 -28.07 -14.95 -15.73
C TYR A 137 -26.55 -15.01 -15.87
N GLY A 138 -25.81 -14.93 -14.76
CA GLY A 138 -24.36 -14.99 -14.81
C GLY A 138 -23.64 -14.57 -13.54
N LEU A 139 -22.48 -13.94 -13.67
CA LEU A 139 -21.64 -13.45 -12.58
C LEU A 139 -21.42 -11.94 -12.65
N ASP A 140 -21.45 -11.28 -11.49
CA ASP A 140 -20.99 -9.91 -11.28
C ASP A 140 -19.80 -9.94 -10.32
N ILE A 141 -18.67 -9.39 -10.75
CA ILE A 141 -17.40 -9.46 -10.02
C ILE A 141 -16.96 -8.02 -9.72
N THR A 142 -16.88 -7.69 -8.45
CA THR A 142 -16.36 -6.40 -7.98
C THR A 142 -14.86 -6.52 -7.70
N CYS A 143 -14.07 -5.62 -8.28
CA CYS A 143 -12.62 -5.60 -8.14
C CYS A 143 -12.13 -4.44 -7.25
N LYS A 144 -10.92 -4.59 -6.69
CA LYS A 144 -10.20 -3.60 -5.86
C LYS A 144 -9.61 -2.45 -6.69
N ASP A 145 -9.32 -2.71 -7.95
CA ASP A 145 -8.75 -1.78 -8.94
C ASP A 145 -9.81 -0.88 -9.60
N MET A 146 -10.87 -0.54 -8.86
CA MET A 146 -11.96 0.35 -9.30
C MET A 146 -12.85 -0.19 -10.44
N ARG A 147 -12.65 -1.44 -10.89
CA ARG A 147 -13.51 -2.08 -11.92
C ARG A 147 -14.62 -2.94 -11.35
N ASN A 148 -15.63 -3.21 -12.18
CA ASN A 148 -16.54 -4.36 -12.08
C ASN A 148 -16.55 -5.13 -13.40
N LEU A 149 -16.56 -6.47 -13.33
CA LEU A 149 -16.65 -7.35 -14.49
C LEU A 149 -17.98 -8.11 -14.45
N ARG A 150 -18.67 -8.15 -15.59
CA ARG A 150 -19.96 -8.82 -15.70
C ARG A 150 -19.93 -9.85 -16.82
N PHE A 151 -20.29 -11.09 -16.49
CA PHE A 151 -20.32 -12.22 -17.43
C PHE A 151 -21.70 -12.84 -17.43
N ALA A 152 -22.34 -12.98 -18.59
CA ALA A 152 -23.55 -13.76 -18.75
C ALA A 152 -23.23 -15.20 -19.16
N LEU A 153 -24.02 -16.15 -18.66
CA LEU A 153 -23.92 -17.59 -18.92
C LEU A 153 -25.27 -18.13 -19.40
N LYS A 154 -25.26 -19.21 -20.18
CA LYS A 154 -26.48 -19.90 -20.61
C LYS A 154 -27.06 -20.74 -19.47
N GLN A 155 -28.33 -20.50 -19.11
CA GLN A 155 -29.02 -21.22 -18.04
C GLN A 155 -29.07 -22.73 -18.25
N GLU A 156 -29.28 -23.15 -19.51
CA GLU A 156 -29.43 -24.56 -19.92
C GLU A 156 -28.21 -25.43 -19.56
N THR A 157 -27.02 -24.82 -19.51
CA THR A 157 -25.77 -25.54 -19.25
C THR A 157 -25.49 -25.75 -17.76
N HIS A 158 -26.26 -25.13 -16.86
CA HIS A 158 -26.04 -25.08 -15.41
C HIS A 158 -24.58 -24.73 -14.98
N SER A 159 -23.81 -24.13 -15.88
CA SER A 159 -22.36 -23.93 -15.76
C SER A 159 -21.96 -22.88 -14.71
N ARG A 160 -22.86 -21.93 -14.39
CA ARG A 160 -22.60 -20.85 -13.42
C ARG A 160 -22.22 -21.36 -12.04
N LYS A 161 -22.81 -22.48 -11.58
CA LYS A 161 -22.54 -22.98 -10.23
C LYS A 161 -21.06 -23.39 -10.08
N GLN A 162 -20.57 -24.19 -11.02
CA GLN A 162 -19.20 -24.69 -11.01
C GLN A 162 -18.18 -23.55 -11.09
N ILE A 163 -18.29 -22.67 -12.10
CA ILE A 163 -17.34 -21.55 -12.25
C ILE A 163 -17.40 -20.57 -11.06
N PHE A 164 -18.57 -20.36 -10.46
CA PHE A 164 -18.68 -19.57 -9.24
C PHE A 164 -17.92 -20.21 -8.08
N GLU A 165 -18.08 -21.51 -7.87
CA GLU A 165 -17.42 -22.26 -6.77
C GLU A 165 -15.90 -22.28 -6.96
N ASP A 166 -15.43 -22.60 -8.18
CA ASP A 166 -14.01 -22.62 -8.52
C ASP A 166 -13.38 -21.22 -8.39
N LEU A 167 -14.01 -20.20 -8.97
CA LEU A 167 -13.51 -18.82 -8.88
C LEU A 167 -13.49 -18.31 -7.44
N THR A 168 -14.53 -18.59 -6.65
CA THR A 168 -14.60 -18.18 -5.23
C THR A 168 -13.52 -18.87 -4.42
N ARG A 169 -13.27 -20.16 -4.65
CA ARG A 169 -12.23 -20.92 -3.96
C ARG A 169 -10.84 -20.34 -4.20
N HIS A 170 -10.51 -20.02 -5.45
CA HIS A 170 -9.18 -19.55 -5.85
C HIS A 170 -8.97 -18.03 -5.70
N ALA A 171 -10.02 -17.21 -5.73
CA ALA A 171 -9.94 -15.78 -5.43
C ALA A 171 -9.81 -15.48 -3.93
N PHE A 172 -10.29 -16.40 -3.08
CA PHE A 172 -10.21 -16.26 -1.63
C PHE A 172 -9.44 -17.44 -0.99
N PRO A 173 -8.15 -17.61 -1.31
CA PRO A 173 -7.37 -18.76 -0.85
C PRO A 173 -7.31 -18.85 0.67
N LEU A 174 -7.13 -17.73 1.38
CA LEU A 174 -7.08 -17.70 2.85
C LEU A 174 -8.38 -18.22 3.47
N SER A 175 -9.55 -17.81 2.94
CA SER A 175 -10.85 -18.30 3.41
C SER A 175 -11.13 -19.78 3.12
N HIS A 176 -10.32 -20.42 2.27
CA HIS A 176 -10.49 -21.81 1.84
C HIS A 176 -9.28 -22.69 2.22
N GLY A 177 -8.36 -22.19 3.04
CA GLY A 177 -7.18 -22.94 3.47
C GLY A 177 -6.20 -23.27 2.33
N LEU A 178 -6.20 -22.47 1.26
CA LEU A 178 -5.25 -22.57 0.17
C LEU A 178 -4.09 -21.59 0.37
N GLN A 179 -2.95 -21.89 -0.24
CA GLN A 179 -1.81 -20.98 -0.31
C GLN A 179 -2.08 -19.83 -1.28
N PHE A 180 -1.48 -18.68 -1.02
CA PHE A 180 -1.40 -17.60 -2.00
C PHE A 180 -0.54 -18.01 -3.20
N PHE A 181 -0.80 -17.46 -4.38
CA PHE A 181 0.01 -17.75 -5.58
C PHE A 181 1.49 -17.40 -5.39
N ALA A 182 1.83 -16.40 -4.56
CA ALA A 182 3.20 -16.10 -4.17
C ALA A 182 4.00 -17.28 -3.61
N PHE A 183 3.34 -18.30 -3.04
CA PHE A 183 3.98 -19.52 -2.53
C PHE A 183 3.93 -20.70 -3.49
N VAL A 184 3.22 -20.54 -4.62
CA VAL A 184 3.08 -21.54 -5.67
C VAL A 184 3.90 -21.16 -6.90
N SER A 185 4.18 -19.87 -7.09
CA SER A 185 4.97 -19.35 -8.21
C SER A 185 6.35 -19.99 -8.25
N GLU A 186 6.74 -20.45 -9.43
CA GLU A 186 8.06 -21.02 -9.72
C GLU A 186 8.94 -20.04 -10.52
N GLU A 187 8.53 -18.78 -10.58
CA GLU A 187 9.25 -17.72 -11.28
C GLU A 187 10.64 -17.49 -10.67
N ARG A 188 11.62 -17.17 -11.53
CA ARG A 188 13.00 -16.89 -11.12
C ARG A 188 13.45 -15.60 -11.77
N PHE A 189 14.04 -14.73 -10.96
CA PHE A 189 14.54 -13.42 -11.40
C PHE A 189 16.05 -13.34 -11.16
N PRO A 190 16.81 -12.59 -11.98
CA PRO A 190 18.25 -12.45 -11.80
C PRO A 190 18.66 -11.76 -10.49
N LYS A 191 17.77 -10.92 -9.94
CA LYS A 191 17.98 -10.22 -8.66
C LYS A 191 16.96 -10.73 -7.66
N ASN A 192 17.43 -10.94 -6.43
CA ASN A 192 16.56 -11.24 -5.29
C ASN A 192 16.10 -9.93 -4.64
N GLY A 193 14.79 -9.64 -4.75
CA GLY A 193 14.20 -8.44 -4.16
C GLY A 193 14.24 -8.40 -2.63
N TRP A 194 14.40 -9.55 -1.96
CA TRP A 194 14.50 -9.62 -0.51
C TRP A 194 15.82 -9.07 0.04
N ASP A 195 16.86 -9.01 -0.81
CA ASP A 195 18.18 -8.49 -0.42
C ASP A 195 18.29 -6.96 -0.58
N MET A 196 17.24 -6.31 -1.10
CA MET A 196 17.22 -4.87 -1.39
C MET A 196 17.27 -4.00 -0.13
N TYR A 197 16.65 -4.44 0.97
CA TYR A 197 16.60 -3.68 2.22
C TYR A 197 17.41 -4.37 3.31
N ASP A 198 18.48 -3.71 3.74
CA ASP A 198 19.26 -4.07 4.92
C ASP A 198 19.14 -2.91 5.94
N PRO A 199 18.47 -3.12 7.09
CA PRO A 199 18.26 -2.06 8.07
C PRO A 199 19.57 -1.43 8.57
N VAL A 200 20.64 -2.22 8.68
CA VAL A 200 21.94 -1.73 9.16
C VAL A 200 22.58 -0.84 8.11
N LYS A 201 22.58 -1.25 6.84
CA LYS A 201 23.11 -0.41 5.75
C LYS A 201 22.32 0.87 5.58
N GLU A 202 20.99 0.82 5.74
CA GLU A 202 20.17 2.02 5.64
C GLU A 202 20.47 3.01 6.77
N PHE A 203 20.61 2.55 8.02
CA PHE A 203 21.04 3.44 9.10
C PHE A 203 22.47 3.97 8.89
N GLN A 204 23.39 3.15 8.38
CA GLN A 204 24.74 3.59 8.04
C GLN A 204 24.76 4.67 6.96
N ARG A 205 23.90 4.57 5.94
CA ARG A 205 23.73 5.59 4.90
C ARG A 205 23.35 6.94 5.49
N GLN A 206 22.53 6.93 6.55
CA GLN A 206 22.13 8.12 7.31
C GLN A 206 23.17 8.59 8.35
N GLY A 207 24.35 7.98 8.42
CA GLY A 207 25.39 8.34 9.39
C GLY A 207 25.14 7.82 10.82
N LEU A 208 24.39 6.72 10.96
CA LEU A 208 24.03 6.11 12.23
C LEU A 208 24.63 4.69 12.38
N PRO A 209 24.87 4.21 13.63
CA PRO A 209 24.73 4.91 14.90
C PRO A 209 25.77 6.04 15.07
N ASN A 210 25.53 6.94 16.02
CA ASN A 210 26.45 8.03 16.36
C ASN A 210 26.43 8.30 17.88
N ASN A 211 27.01 9.41 18.34
CA ASN A 211 27.09 9.74 19.77
C ASN A 211 25.73 9.99 20.43
N ASN A 212 24.69 10.30 19.65
CA ASN A 212 23.35 10.63 20.14
C ASN A 212 22.34 9.50 19.90
N TRP A 213 22.63 8.55 19.01
CA TRP A 213 21.72 7.50 18.58
C TRP A 213 22.42 6.14 18.53
N ARG A 214 21.82 5.13 19.14
CA ARG A 214 22.32 3.76 19.19
C ARG A 214 21.33 2.80 18.56
N LEU A 215 21.86 1.74 17.96
CA LEU A 215 21.08 0.57 17.58
C LEU A 215 20.82 -0.29 18.84
N THR A 216 19.57 -0.69 19.06
CA THR A 216 19.20 -1.69 20.08
C THR A 216 18.71 -2.98 19.41
N PHE A 217 18.99 -4.09 20.08
CA PHE A 217 18.57 -5.44 19.70
C PHE A 217 17.46 -5.97 20.63
N ILE A 218 16.88 -5.11 21.47
CA ILE A 218 15.83 -5.49 22.43
C ILE A 218 14.62 -6.18 21.75
N ASN A 219 14.35 -5.83 20.48
CA ASN A 219 13.25 -6.39 19.71
C ASN A 219 13.68 -7.49 18.72
N LYS A 220 14.91 -8.02 18.80
CA LYS A 220 15.43 -8.99 17.82
C LYS A 220 14.53 -10.23 17.63
N ALA A 221 13.81 -10.64 18.67
CA ALA A 221 12.87 -11.76 18.66
C ALA A 221 11.39 -11.32 18.67
N TYR A 222 11.11 -10.03 18.42
CA TYR A 222 9.76 -9.44 18.39
C TYR A 222 8.99 -9.50 19.73
N GLU A 223 9.64 -9.85 20.83
CA GLU A 223 9.01 -9.94 22.16
C GLU A 223 8.73 -8.57 22.79
N PHE A 224 9.49 -7.54 22.38
CA PHE A 224 9.34 -6.18 22.91
C PHE A 224 8.15 -5.46 22.24
N CYS A 225 8.11 -5.48 20.91
CA CYS A 225 7.00 -4.98 20.09
C CYS A 225 6.88 -5.86 18.82
N ASP A 226 5.84 -6.68 18.78
CA ASP A 226 5.61 -7.71 17.76
C ASP A 226 5.29 -7.15 16.35
N THR A 227 5.01 -5.85 16.26
CA THR A 227 4.67 -5.12 15.03
C THR A 227 5.75 -4.13 14.60
N TYR A 228 6.89 -4.10 15.29
CA TYR A 228 8.07 -3.31 14.93
C TYR A 228 9.18 -4.20 14.35
N PRO A 229 10.16 -3.61 13.65
CA PRO A 229 11.31 -4.35 13.15
C PRO A 229 12.19 -4.87 14.30
N PRO A 230 13.07 -5.86 14.04
CA PRO A 230 13.91 -6.48 15.06
C PRO A 230 15.02 -5.54 15.54
N LEU A 231 15.40 -4.58 14.70
CA LEU A 231 16.43 -3.57 14.97
C LEU A 231 15.76 -2.20 15.11
N LEU A 232 16.01 -1.53 16.23
CA LEU A 232 15.45 -0.21 16.51
C LEU A 232 16.57 0.80 16.77
N MET A 233 16.45 1.99 16.18
CA MET A 233 17.35 3.11 16.41
C MET A 233 16.74 4.04 17.45
N VAL A 234 17.41 4.18 18.59
CA VAL A 234 16.93 4.88 19.79
C VAL A 234 17.99 5.84 20.32
N PRO A 235 17.65 6.82 21.18
CA PRO A 235 18.64 7.70 21.75
C PRO A 235 19.72 6.94 22.54
N PHE A 236 20.98 7.35 22.39
CA PHE A 236 22.14 6.70 22.99
C PHE A 236 22.00 6.58 24.52
N ASN A 237 21.51 7.64 25.16
CA ASN A 237 21.38 7.73 26.62
C ASN A 237 20.14 7.04 27.19
N ALA A 238 19.26 6.46 26.37
CA ALA A 238 18.13 5.67 26.84
C ALA A 238 18.56 4.20 26.94
N THR A 239 18.51 3.60 28.13
CA THR A 239 18.85 2.17 28.32
C THR A 239 17.69 1.27 27.90
N ASP A 240 17.94 -0.01 27.63
CA ASP A 240 16.88 -0.97 27.27
C ASP A 240 15.82 -1.12 28.38
N ASP A 241 16.19 -0.92 29.65
CA ASP A 241 15.22 -0.89 30.76
C ASP A 241 14.35 0.37 30.74
N ASP A 242 14.89 1.52 30.33
CA ASP A 242 14.08 2.72 30.10
C ASP A 242 13.08 2.47 28.95
N LEU A 243 13.53 1.84 27.85
CA LEU A 243 12.66 1.50 26.72
C LEU A 243 11.46 0.63 27.15
N ARG A 244 11.65 -0.33 28.07
CA ARG A 244 10.55 -1.15 28.61
C ARG A 244 9.51 -0.33 29.36
N LYS A 245 9.92 0.70 30.10
CA LYS A 245 9.00 1.58 30.83
C LYS A 245 8.24 2.52 29.90
N VAL A 246 8.91 3.00 28.83
CA VAL A 246 8.28 3.77 27.75
C VAL A 246 7.27 2.91 26.99
N ALA A 247 7.63 1.67 26.66
CA ALA A 247 6.76 0.72 25.97
C ALA A 247 5.44 0.48 26.70
N ALA A 248 5.48 0.36 28.02
CA ALA A 248 4.28 0.20 28.84
C ALA A 248 3.27 1.37 28.74
N PHE A 249 3.72 2.53 28.25
CA PHE A 249 2.89 3.72 28.07
C PHE A 249 2.53 4.02 26.62
N ARG A 250 3.14 3.34 25.64
CA ARG A 250 2.86 3.51 24.22
C ARG A 250 1.98 2.37 23.73
N SER A 251 0.91 2.69 23.01
CA SER A 251 -0.02 1.67 22.52
C SER A 251 0.71 0.57 21.74
N ARG A 252 0.48 -0.69 22.12
CA ARG A 252 1.14 -1.87 21.49
C ARG A 252 2.66 -1.84 21.57
N ASN A 253 3.21 -1.16 22.57
CA ASN A 253 4.66 -1.02 22.80
C ASN A 253 5.41 -0.33 21.65
N ARG A 254 4.70 0.42 20.79
CA ARG A 254 5.30 1.13 19.65
C ARG A 254 5.87 2.46 20.13
N ILE A 255 7.03 2.37 20.79
CA ILE A 255 7.79 3.50 21.34
C ILE A 255 8.32 4.43 20.24
N PRO A 256 8.66 5.69 20.55
CA PRO A 256 9.32 6.57 19.59
C PRO A 256 10.68 6.01 19.16
N VAL A 257 10.84 5.74 17.86
CA VAL A 257 12.09 5.28 17.25
C VAL A 257 12.42 6.09 16.00
N LEU A 258 13.70 6.21 15.67
CA LEU A 258 14.19 7.02 14.55
C LEU A 258 13.79 6.41 13.20
N SER A 259 13.19 7.23 12.35
CA SER A 259 12.90 6.93 10.94
C SER A 259 13.95 7.55 10.02
N TRP A 260 14.29 8.83 10.28
CA TRP A 260 15.24 9.60 9.49
C TRP A 260 16.01 10.63 10.34
N ILE A 261 17.24 10.98 9.93
CA ILE A 261 18.04 12.05 10.51
C ILE A 261 18.58 12.98 9.42
N HIS A 262 18.53 14.29 9.68
CA HIS A 262 19.06 15.31 8.79
C HIS A 262 20.59 15.28 8.81
N PRO A 263 21.27 15.20 7.65
CA PRO A 263 22.72 15.03 7.57
C PRO A 263 23.49 16.18 8.21
N GLU A 264 23.03 17.42 8.02
CA GLU A 264 23.72 18.60 8.55
C GLU A 264 23.24 19.04 9.95
N ASN A 265 21.95 19.35 10.08
CA ASN A 265 21.43 19.96 11.31
C ASN A 265 21.10 18.94 12.42
N GLN A 266 21.19 17.62 12.13
CA GLN A 266 20.94 16.52 13.08
C GLN A 266 19.51 16.43 13.65
N SER A 267 18.55 17.17 13.08
CA SER A 267 17.12 17.01 13.38
C SER A 267 16.64 15.65 12.94
N VAL A 268 15.77 15.02 13.73
CA VAL A 268 15.26 13.68 13.44
C VAL A 268 13.76 13.66 13.20
N ILE A 269 13.33 12.70 12.40
CA ILE A 269 11.95 12.23 12.37
C ILE A 269 11.90 10.94 13.18
N THR A 270 11.14 10.95 14.27
CA THR A 270 10.83 9.75 15.04
C THR A 270 9.36 9.38 14.89
N ARG A 271 9.03 8.10 15.04
CA ARG A 271 7.66 7.60 14.89
C ARG A 271 7.24 6.71 16.05
N CYS A 272 5.97 6.78 16.43
CA CYS A 272 5.38 5.95 17.49
C CYS A 272 3.87 5.77 17.33
N SER A 273 3.29 5.05 18.30
CA SER A 273 1.85 5.08 18.59
C SER A 273 1.49 6.14 19.63
N GLN A 274 0.18 6.35 19.83
CA GLN A 274 -0.31 7.25 20.88
C GLN A 274 0.13 6.83 22.30
N PRO A 275 0.27 7.80 23.22
CA PRO A 275 0.42 7.54 24.64
C PRO A 275 -0.89 7.01 25.28
N LEU A 276 -0.76 6.19 26.32
CA LEU A 276 -1.86 5.57 27.08
C LEU A 276 -2.28 6.44 28.28
N VAL A 277 -2.64 7.69 27.99
CA VAL A 277 -3.01 8.71 28.98
C VAL A 277 -4.34 8.36 29.68
N GLY A 278 -5.34 7.98 28.90
CA GLY A 278 -6.70 7.72 29.36
C GLY A 278 -7.41 8.95 29.96
N MET A 279 -8.65 8.74 30.41
CA MET A 279 -9.46 9.79 31.04
C MET A 279 -8.86 10.32 32.34
N SER A 280 -8.13 9.49 33.08
CA SER A 280 -7.52 9.86 34.34
C SER A 280 -6.27 10.73 34.18
N GLY A 281 -5.85 11.05 32.96
CA GLY A 281 -4.67 11.90 32.74
C GLY A 281 -3.36 11.23 33.18
N LYS A 282 -3.22 9.91 32.96
CA LYS A 282 -2.00 9.19 33.36
C LYS A 282 -0.80 9.77 32.65
N ARG A 283 0.30 9.83 33.39
CA ARG A 283 1.61 10.30 32.95
C ARG A 283 2.62 9.17 33.11
N ASN A 284 3.68 9.23 32.32
CA ASN A 284 4.82 8.32 32.44
C ASN A 284 6.10 9.15 32.39
N LYS A 285 6.82 9.21 33.52
CA LYS A 285 8.04 10.01 33.64
C LYS A 285 9.17 9.50 32.76
N ASP A 286 9.20 8.20 32.46
CA ASP A 286 10.19 7.62 31.56
C ASP A 286 9.90 7.99 30.09
N ASP A 287 8.63 8.05 29.66
CA ASP A 287 8.23 8.57 28.33
C ASP A 287 8.52 10.06 28.19
N GLU A 288 8.16 10.86 29.20
CA GLU A 288 8.48 12.29 29.27
C GLU A 288 10.00 12.52 29.14
N ARG A 289 10.80 11.82 29.96
CA ARG A 289 12.26 11.89 29.87
C ARG A 289 12.78 11.41 28.51
N TYR A 290 12.20 10.36 27.95
CA TYR A 290 12.62 9.80 26.67
C TYR A 290 12.43 10.80 25.53
N LEU A 291 11.30 11.50 25.49
CA LEU A 291 11.07 12.58 24.52
C LEU A 291 11.99 13.78 24.76
N GLU A 292 12.32 14.10 26.01
CA GLU A 292 13.29 15.14 26.32
C GLU A 292 14.71 14.78 25.82
N ILE A 293 15.12 13.51 25.94
CA ILE A 293 16.39 13.04 25.34
C ILE A 293 16.36 13.16 23.81
N ILE A 294 15.24 12.86 23.15
CA ILE A 294 15.09 13.04 21.69
C ILE A 294 15.24 14.53 21.32
N LYS A 295 14.65 15.43 22.10
CA LYS A 295 14.82 16.88 21.93
C LYS A 295 16.30 17.25 22.06
N ASP A 296 16.96 16.83 23.13
CA ASP A 296 18.35 17.18 23.45
C ASP A 296 19.38 16.53 22.51
N ALA A 297 19.00 15.47 21.77
CA ALA A 297 19.83 14.90 20.72
C ALA A 297 20.11 15.91 19.58
N ASN A 298 19.27 16.94 19.46
CA ASN A 298 19.49 18.11 18.60
C ASN A 298 19.49 19.40 19.44
N ASN A 299 20.69 19.88 19.78
CA ASN A 299 20.88 21.08 20.62
C ASN A 299 20.53 22.41 19.92
N GLN A 300 19.93 22.40 18.73
CA GLN A 300 19.63 23.61 17.96
C GLN A 300 18.28 24.25 18.32
N THR A 301 17.35 23.53 18.94
CA THR A 301 16.01 24.04 19.23
C THR A 301 15.60 23.86 20.70
N SER A 302 14.74 24.76 21.17
CA SER A 302 14.25 24.77 22.55
C SER A 302 13.02 23.88 22.75
N LYS A 303 12.36 23.43 21.67
CA LYS A 303 11.13 22.62 21.73
C LYS A 303 11.14 21.46 20.74
N LEU A 304 10.57 20.34 21.17
CA LEU A 304 10.25 19.19 20.32
C LEU A 304 8.86 19.37 19.71
N THR A 305 8.68 19.19 18.40
CA THR A 305 7.33 19.22 17.80
C THR A 305 6.77 17.81 17.68
N ILE A 306 5.55 17.60 18.17
CA ILE A 306 4.82 16.34 18.08
C ILE A 306 3.68 16.54 17.08
N TYR A 307 3.67 15.77 16.02
CA TYR A 307 2.60 15.74 15.02
C TYR A 307 1.71 14.52 15.28
N ASP A 308 0.50 14.78 15.80
CA ASP A 308 -0.56 13.79 15.85
C ASP A 308 -1.38 13.87 14.55
N ALA A 309 -1.34 12.80 13.77
CA ALA A 309 -2.01 12.76 12.48
C ALA A 309 -3.53 12.95 12.57
N ARG A 310 -4.14 12.74 13.75
CA ARG A 310 -5.59 12.71 13.93
C ARG A 310 -6.19 14.11 13.98
N PRO A 311 -7.49 14.25 13.66
CA PRO A 311 -8.27 15.36 14.17
C PRO A 311 -8.30 15.36 15.70
N ASN A 312 -8.28 16.55 16.30
CA ASN A 312 -8.32 16.71 17.76
C ASN A 312 -9.48 15.91 18.38
N VAL A 313 -10.68 16.00 17.80
CA VAL A 313 -11.87 15.27 18.27
C VAL A 313 -11.66 13.76 18.34
N ASN A 314 -10.89 13.20 17.40
CA ASN A 314 -10.58 11.76 17.38
C ASN A 314 -9.51 11.43 18.44
N ALA A 315 -8.54 12.31 18.68
CA ALA A 315 -7.56 12.14 19.74
C ALA A 315 -8.23 12.19 21.13
N VAL A 316 -9.18 13.10 21.34
CA VAL A 316 -10.01 13.18 22.55
C VAL A 316 -10.86 11.91 22.71
N ALA A 317 -11.49 11.41 21.64
CA ALA A 317 -12.22 10.15 21.69
C ALA A 317 -11.33 8.95 22.08
N ASN A 318 -10.08 8.90 21.58
CA ASN A 318 -9.11 7.88 21.99
C ASN A 318 -8.69 8.04 23.46
N LYS A 319 -8.59 9.28 23.97
CA LYS A 319 -8.36 9.54 25.41
C LYS A 319 -9.46 8.93 26.27
N ALA A 320 -10.71 8.95 25.80
CA ALA A 320 -11.83 8.32 26.49
C ALA A 320 -11.71 6.78 26.57
N THR A 321 -11.02 6.13 25.62
CA THR A 321 -10.84 4.67 25.55
C THR A 321 -9.48 4.18 26.04
N GLY A 322 -8.70 5.04 26.71
CA GLY A 322 -7.42 4.67 27.34
C GLY A 322 -6.17 5.09 26.57
N GLY A 323 -6.31 5.57 25.33
CA GLY A 323 -5.23 6.23 24.58
C GLY A 323 -5.08 7.70 24.96
N GLY A 324 -4.77 8.57 24.00
CA GLY A 324 -4.69 10.01 24.22
C GLY A 324 -3.58 10.67 23.43
N TYR A 325 -3.07 11.78 23.95
CA TYR A 325 -2.04 12.62 23.36
C TYR A 325 -1.25 13.35 24.46
N GLU A 326 -0.07 13.81 24.11
CA GLU A 326 0.89 14.51 24.95
C GLU A 326 0.37 15.92 25.33
N SER A 327 0.02 16.14 26.60
CA SER A 327 -0.47 17.44 27.09
C SER A 327 0.67 18.39 27.50
N ASP A 328 0.46 19.70 27.35
CA ASP A 328 1.43 20.74 27.74
C ASP A 328 1.94 20.62 29.19
N ASP A 329 1.08 20.24 30.14
CA ASP A 329 1.46 20.04 31.55
C ASP A 329 2.42 18.85 31.77
N ALA A 330 2.36 17.87 30.87
CA ALA A 330 3.17 16.65 30.95
C ALA A 330 4.46 16.78 30.13
N TYR A 331 4.38 17.46 28.98
CA TYR A 331 5.48 17.65 28.04
C TYR A 331 5.70 19.15 27.78
N PRO A 332 6.13 19.94 28.78
CA PRO A 332 6.25 21.40 28.65
C PRO A 332 7.33 21.83 27.64
N PHE A 333 8.25 20.93 27.30
CA PHE A 333 9.28 21.12 26.28
C PHE A 333 8.80 20.72 24.87
N ALA A 334 7.55 20.27 24.71
CA ALA A 334 6.99 19.85 23.44
C ALA A 334 5.87 20.79 22.96
N GLU A 335 5.65 20.80 21.66
CA GLU A 335 4.52 21.47 21.00
C GLU A 335 3.73 20.41 20.22
N LEU A 336 2.46 20.21 20.56
CA LEU A 336 1.59 19.24 19.89
C LEU A 336 0.77 19.91 18.77
N VAL A 337 0.79 19.33 17.58
CA VAL A 337 0.03 19.77 16.41
C VAL A 337 -0.85 18.63 15.89
N PHE A 338 -2.13 18.90 15.70
CA PHE A 338 -3.08 17.97 15.07
C PHE A 338 -3.16 18.22 13.56
N LEU A 339 -3.09 17.16 12.75
CA LEU A 339 -3.05 17.26 11.29
C LEU A 339 -4.38 16.94 10.59
N ASP A 340 -5.44 16.65 11.35
CA ASP A 340 -6.80 16.45 10.85
C ASP A 340 -6.98 15.30 9.81
N ILE A 341 -6.07 14.33 9.78
CA ILE A 341 -6.16 13.16 8.89
C ILE A 341 -7.08 12.10 9.50
N HIS A 342 -8.22 11.90 8.83
CA HIS A 342 -9.29 11.01 9.28
C HIS A 342 -8.88 9.53 9.34
N ASN A 343 -9.71 8.70 9.98
CA ASN A 343 -9.42 7.28 10.18
C ASN A 343 -9.69 6.43 8.92
N ILE A 344 -9.34 5.15 9.01
CA ILE A 344 -9.45 4.17 7.93
C ILE A 344 -10.86 4.03 7.34
N HIS A 345 -11.92 4.27 8.13
CA HIS A 345 -13.30 4.11 7.68
C HIS A 345 -13.73 5.27 6.78
N VAL A 346 -13.29 6.48 7.09
CA VAL A 346 -13.52 7.68 6.26
C VAL A 346 -12.82 7.52 4.91
N MET A 347 -11.56 7.05 4.91
CA MET A 347 -10.80 6.84 3.67
C MET A 347 -11.42 5.75 2.79
N ARG A 348 -11.95 4.68 3.39
CA ARG A 348 -12.69 3.64 2.66
C ARG A 348 -13.94 4.20 1.98
N GLU A 349 -14.74 4.97 2.72
CA GLU A 349 -15.97 5.54 2.17
C GLU A 349 -15.68 6.57 1.07
N SER A 350 -14.62 7.36 1.23
CA SER A 350 -14.16 8.30 0.20
C SER A 350 -13.79 7.59 -1.12
N LEU A 351 -13.00 6.51 -1.06
CA LEU A 351 -12.66 5.73 -2.25
C LEU A 351 -13.88 5.06 -2.90
N LYS A 352 -14.82 4.59 -2.08
CA LYS A 352 -16.07 4.00 -2.57
C LYS A 352 -16.87 5.02 -3.38
N LYS A 353 -17.08 6.23 -2.84
CA LYS A 353 -17.74 7.33 -3.57
C LYS A 353 -16.99 7.68 -4.85
N LEU A 354 -15.66 7.68 -4.81
CA LEU A 354 -14.83 7.93 -5.99
C LEU A 354 -15.05 6.87 -7.06
N LYS A 355 -15.11 5.58 -6.69
CA LYS A 355 -15.41 4.49 -7.62
C LYS A 355 -16.75 4.71 -8.33
N ASP A 356 -17.77 5.09 -7.58
CA ASP A 356 -19.14 5.25 -8.08
C ASP A 356 -19.27 6.35 -9.15
N ILE A 357 -18.38 7.35 -9.16
CA ILE A 357 -18.40 8.45 -10.15
C ILE A 357 -17.42 8.26 -11.32
N VAL A 358 -16.45 7.34 -11.22
CA VAL A 358 -15.43 7.13 -12.26
C VAL A 358 -15.69 5.90 -13.14
N PHE A 359 -16.42 4.90 -12.65
CA PHE A 359 -16.64 3.65 -13.36
C PHE A 359 -18.12 3.23 -13.36
N PRO A 360 -18.70 2.82 -14.50
CA PRO A 360 -18.05 2.68 -15.81
C PRO A 360 -17.99 3.97 -16.62
N HIS A 361 -18.90 4.91 -16.39
CA HIS A 361 -19.00 6.14 -17.17
C HIS A 361 -18.93 7.34 -16.25
N VAL A 362 -18.21 8.37 -16.70
CA VAL A 362 -18.10 9.64 -16.00
C VAL A 362 -19.20 10.56 -16.51
N GLU A 363 -19.93 11.17 -15.58
CA GLU A 363 -20.87 12.24 -15.92
C GLU A 363 -20.14 13.59 -16.00
N GLU A 364 -19.86 14.05 -17.22
CA GLU A 364 -19.01 15.23 -17.47
C GLU A 364 -19.65 16.55 -16.97
N SER A 365 -20.99 16.67 -17.01
CA SER A 365 -21.73 17.89 -16.61
C SER A 365 -21.52 18.28 -15.14
N HIS A 366 -21.32 17.30 -14.28
CA HIS A 366 -21.22 17.47 -12.83
C HIS A 366 -19.91 16.93 -12.27
N TRP A 367 -18.91 16.68 -13.12
CA TRP A 367 -17.65 16.03 -12.74
C TRP A 367 -16.98 16.66 -11.51
N LEU A 368 -16.80 17.98 -11.51
CA LEU A 368 -16.11 18.67 -10.40
C LEU A 368 -16.88 18.58 -9.08
N SER A 369 -18.19 18.81 -9.09
CA SER A 369 -19.03 18.71 -7.89
C SER A 369 -19.13 17.26 -7.39
N SER A 370 -19.21 16.30 -8.30
CA SER A 370 -19.21 14.87 -7.96
C SER A 370 -17.89 14.47 -7.32
N LEU A 371 -16.76 14.88 -7.90
CA LEU A 371 -15.43 14.65 -7.34
C LEU A 371 -15.26 15.29 -5.96
N GLU A 372 -15.68 16.53 -5.78
CA GLU A 372 -15.66 17.23 -4.49
C GLU A 372 -16.42 16.44 -3.41
N SER A 373 -17.60 15.92 -3.75
CA SER A 373 -18.44 15.14 -2.81
C SER A 373 -17.82 13.82 -2.32
N THR A 374 -16.78 13.33 -3.01
CA THR A 374 -16.00 12.16 -2.58
C THR A 374 -15.04 12.48 -1.45
N HIS A 375 -14.63 13.75 -1.30
CA HIS A 375 -13.55 14.23 -0.43
C HIS A 375 -12.18 13.58 -0.68
N TRP A 376 -11.98 12.81 -1.76
CA TRP A 376 -10.73 12.09 -1.98
C TRP A 376 -9.54 13.04 -2.07
N LEU A 377 -9.63 14.06 -2.93
CA LEU A 377 -8.55 15.05 -3.08
C LEU A 377 -8.35 15.91 -1.82
N GLU A 378 -9.40 16.12 -1.02
CA GLU A 378 -9.27 16.78 0.28
C GLU A 378 -8.44 15.93 1.25
N HIS A 379 -8.65 14.62 1.28
CA HIS A 379 -7.84 13.71 2.08
C HIS A 379 -6.40 13.61 1.59
N ILE A 380 -6.16 13.55 0.27
CA ILE A 380 -4.81 13.61 -0.31
C ILE A 380 -4.11 14.91 0.08
N LYS A 381 -4.81 16.05 0.00
CA LYS A 381 -4.30 17.35 0.42
C LYS A 381 -3.91 17.35 1.90
N LEU A 382 -4.74 16.82 2.80
CA LEU A 382 -4.42 16.78 4.24
C LEU A 382 -3.17 15.93 4.52
N VAL A 383 -3.03 14.78 3.85
CA VAL A 383 -1.85 13.91 4.00
C VAL A 383 -0.59 14.62 3.52
N LEU A 384 -0.60 15.22 2.32
CA LEU A 384 0.53 15.99 1.79
C LEU A 384 0.86 17.20 2.68
N THR A 385 -0.14 17.96 3.11
CA THR A 385 0.05 19.14 3.99
C THR A 385 0.68 18.73 5.32
N GLY A 386 0.27 17.60 5.90
CA GLY A 386 0.89 17.06 7.11
C GLY A 386 2.34 16.66 6.88
N ALA A 387 2.65 15.99 5.77
CA ALA A 387 4.02 15.61 5.43
C ALA A 387 4.93 16.82 5.18
N ILE A 388 4.43 17.87 4.50
CA ILE A 388 5.13 19.14 4.30
C ILE A 388 5.44 19.79 5.65
N GLN A 389 4.49 19.85 6.58
CA GLN A 389 4.73 20.40 7.92
C GLN A 389 5.83 19.64 8.67
N VAL A 390 5.82 18.30 8.61
CA VAL A 390 6.87 17.45 9.21
C VAL A 390 8.23 17.79 8.58
N ALA A 391 8.30 17.86 7.25
CA ALA A 391 9.55 18.08 6.55
C ALA A 391 10.09 19.52 6.72
N ASP A 392 9.25 20.54 6.63
CA ASP A 392 9.62 21.95 6.85
C ASP A 392 10.14 22.18 8.29
N LYS A 393 9.49 21.58 9.29
CA LYS A 393 9.94 21.68 10.68
C LYS A 393 11.35 21.11 10.88
N VAL A 394 11.69 20.05 10.13
CA VAL A 394 13.00 19.37 10.18
C VAL A 394 14.06 20.11 9.36
N ALA A 395 13.74 20.54 8.15
CA ALA A 395 14.68 21.23 7.26
C ALA A 395 14.87 22.70 7.66
N SER A 396 13.81 23.50 7.59
CA SER A 396 13.81 24.94 7.85
C SER A 396 13.81 25.26 9.34
N GLY A 397 12.95 24.57 10.09
CA GLY A 397 12.81 24.76 11.53
C GLY A 397 13.98 24.20 12.34
N LYS A 398 14.83 23.37 11.72
CA LYS A 398 15.96 22.66 12.34
C LYS A 398 15.58 21.96 13.64
N SER A 399 14.34 21.49 13.74
CA SER A 399 13.79 20.87 14.94
C SER A 399 13.47 19.40 14.71
N SER A 400 13.78 18.59 15.72
CA SER A 400 13.34 17.18 15.75
C SER A 400 11.83 17.08 15.92
N VAL A 401 11.25 16.04 15.33
CA VAL A 401 9.80 15.80 15.34
C VAL A 401 9.47 14.37 15.76
N VAL A 402 8.33 14.23 16.44
CA VAL A 402 7.70 12.94 16.75
C VAL A 402 6.40 12.85 15.96
N VAL A 403 6.24 11.82 15.14
CA VAL A 403 5.04 11.60 14.34
C VAL A 403 4.28 10.40 14.86
N HIS A 404 3.02 10.57 15.22
CA HIS A 404 2.17 9.46 15.63
C HIS A 404 0.72 9.63 15.17
N CYS A 405 -0.08 8.60 15.43
CA CYS A 405 -1.53 8.64 15.30
C CYS A 405 -2.12 7.79 16.44
N SER A 406 -3.16 6.99 16.20
CA SER A 406 -3.61 5.99 17.18
C SER A 406 -2.60 4.84 17.30
N ASP A 407 -2.55 3.92 16.35
CA ASP A 407 -1.67 2.73 16.42
C ASP A 407 -0.26 2.95 15.83
N GLY A 408 -0.02 4.03 15.08
CA GLY A 408 1.31 4.33 14.54
C GLY A 408 1.75 3.53 13.31
N TRP A 409 0.82 2.93 12.56
CA TRP A 409 1.12 2.11 11.36
C TRP A 409 0.37 2.51 10.08
N ASP A 410 -0.59 3.44 10.14
CA ASP A 410 -1.36 3.92 8.98
C ASP A 410 -0.88 5.32 8.57
N ARG A 411 -1.52 6.35 9.14
CA ARG A 411 -1.21 7.76 8.87
C ARG A 411 0.22 8.13 9.22
N THR A 412 0.77 7.54 10.28
CA THR A 412 2.18 7.72 10.63
C THR A 412 3.11 7.25 9.51
N ALA A 413 2.82 6.10 8.88
CA ALA A 413 3.62 5.61 7.76
C ALA A 413 3.49 6.53 6.54
N GLN A 414 2.28 7.05 6.25
CA GLN A 414 2.07 8.06 5.20
C GLN A 414 2.94 9.31 5.45
N LEU A 415 2.88 9.87 6.65
CA LEU A 415 3.57 11.11 6.99
C LEU A 415 5.08 10.97 7.00
N THR A 416 5.63 9.92 7.63
CA THR A 416 7.09 9.74 7.69
C THR A 416 7.66 9.48 6.31
N SER A 417 7.05 8.57 5.53
CA SER A 417 7.57 8.23 4.21
C SER A 417 7.47 9.38 3.20
N LEU A 418 6.39 10.17 3.23
CA LEU A 418 6.27 11.36 2.37
C LEU A 418 7.25 12.46 2.77
N ALA A 419 7.41 12.75 4.07
CA ALA A 419 8.40 13.72 4.53
C ALA A 419 9.82 13.28 4.14
N MET A 420 10.14 11.99 4.26
CA MET A 420 11.42 11.43 3.84
C MET A 420 11.66 11.56 2.33
N LEU A 421 10.63 11.40 1.48
CA LEU A 421 10.75 11.64 0.03
C LEU A 421 11.06 13.10 -0.30
N MET A 422 10.48 14.04 0.46
CA MET A 422 10.75 15.46 0.29
C MET A 422 12.16 15.83 0.76
N LEU A 423 12.66 15.18 1.81
CA LEU A 423 13.93 15.52 2.45
C LEU A 423 15.15 14.81 1.87
N ASP A 424 15.01 13.58 1.36
CA ASP A 424 16.16 12.72 1.01
C ASP A 424 16.02 12.20 -0.42
N SER A 425 16.88 12.72 -1.31
CA SER A 425 16.92 12.38 -2.73
C SER A 425 17.16 10.89 -2.99
N TYR A 426 17.77 10.16 -2.07
CA TYR A 426 17.94 8.72 -2.19
C TYR A 426 16.60 8.02 -2.39
N TYR A 427 15.58 8.36 -1.60
CA TYR A 427 14.27 7.72 -1.67
C TYR A 427 13.48 8.03 -2.97
N ARG A 428 13.96 8.97 -3.78
CA ARG A 428 13.39 9.29 -5.10
C ARG A 428 14.03 8.49 -6.25
N THR A 429 15.06 7.71 -5.97
CA THR A 429 15.57 6.66 -6.87
C THR A 429 14.64 5.44 -6.84
N VAL A 430 14.71 4.57 -7.86
CA VAL A 430 13.94 3.31 -7.90
C VAL A 430 14.28 2.45 -6.67
N GLU A 431 15.57 2.21 -6.45
CA GLU A 431 16.07 1.42 -5.33
C GLU A 431 15.74 2.05 -3.98
N GLY A 432 15.94 3.36 -3.83
CA GLY A 432 15.60 4.04 -2.59
C GLY A 432 14.11 4.04 -2.30
N PHE A 433 13.24 4.14 -3.31
CA PHE A 433 11.80 4.02 -3.09
C PHE A 433 11.39 2.62 -2.63
N GLU A 434 12.01 1.58 -3.19
CA GLU A 434 11.82 0.20 -2.72
C GLU A 434 12.28 0.05 -1.26
N VAL A 435 13.45 0.60 -0.91
CA VAL A 435 13.94 0.66 0.49
C VAL A 435 12.97 1.42 1.40
N LEU A 436 12.41 2.55 0.95
CA LEU A 436 11.44 3.33 1.71
C LEU A 436 10.19 2.52 2.04
N VAL A 437 9.65 1.78 1.06
CA VAL A 437 8.48 0.91 1.24
C VAL A 437 8.82 -0.25 2.19
N GLN A 438 9.97 -0.92 1.99
CA GLN A 438 10.40 -2.00 2.87
C GLN A 438 10.60 -1.52 4.32
N LYS A 439 11.21 -0.35 4.50
CA LYS A 439 11.42 0.26 5.81
C LYS A 439 10.11 0.74 6.42
N GLU A 440 9.55 1.84 5.92
CA GLU A 440 8.52 2.62 6.62
C GLU A 440 7.13 1.97 6.61
N TRP A 441 6.88 1.04 5.69
CA TRP A 441 5.59 0.37 5.54
C TRP A 441 5.65 -1.09 5.98
N ILE A 442 6.57 -1.87 5.41
CA ILE A 442 6.60 -3.32 5.63
C ILE A 442 7.19 -3.66 7.00
N SER A 443 8.44 -3.25 7.27
CA SER A 443 9.13 -3.59 8.52
C SER A 443 8.49 -2.91 9.74
N PHE A 444 8.00 -1.68 9.56
CA PHE A 444 7.24 -0.95 10.59
C PHE A 444 5.78 -1.40 10.77
N GLY A 445 5.34 -2.45 10.07
CA GLY A 445 4.10 -3.16 10.40
C GLY A 445 2.81 -2.47 9.95
N HIS A 446 2.81 -1.82 8.78
CA HIS A 446 1.56 -1.51 8.10
C HIS A 446 0.81 -2.82 7.82
N LYS A 447 -0.47 -2.86 8.18
CA LYS A 447 -1.29 -4.08 8.15
C LYS A 447 -1.81 -4.41 6.75
N PHE A 448 -0.93 -4.63 5.78
CA PHE A 448 -1.32 -4.90 4.38
C PHE A 448 -2.35 -6.04 4.27
N GLY A 449 -2.10 -7.17 4.93
CA GLY A 449 -3.03 -8.30 5.08
C GLY A 449 -4.48 -7.88 5.36
N SER A 450 -4.67 -7.11 6.43
CA SER A 450 -5.99 -6.64 6.88
C SER A 450 -6.52 -5.47 6.05
N ARG A 451 -5.67 -4.52 5.64
CA ARG A 451 -6.07 -3.32 4.89
C ARG A 451 -6.55 -3.66 3.47
N ILE A 452 -5.94 -4.67 2.86
CA ILE A 452 -6.26 -5.14 1.51
C ILE A 452 -7.27 -6.29 1.52
N GLY A 453 -7.29 -7.11 2.58
CA GLY A 453 -8.10 -8.32 2.65
C GLY A 453 -7.60 -9.37 1.66
N HIS A 454 -6.33 -9.74 1.76
CA HIS A 454 -5.70 -10.71 0.89
C HIS A 454 -6.33 -12.10 1.04
N GLY A 455 -6.93 -12.59 -0.04
CA GLY A 455 -7.55 -13.91 -0.10
C GLY A 455 -8.70 -14.16 0.88
N ASP A 456 -9.28 -13.11 1.46
CA ASP A 456 -10.41 -13.20 2.37
C ASP A 456 -11.72 -12.82 1.64
N LYS A 457 -12.72 -13.70 1.72
CA LYS A 457 -14.05 -13.50 1.15
C LYS A 457 -14.88 -12.44 1.88
N ASN A 458 -14.51 -12.05 3.11
CA ASN A 458 -15.23 -11.04 3.89
C ASN A 458 -15.01 -9.62 3.34
N HIS A 459 -15.68 -9.30 2.24
CA HIS A 459 -15.57 -7.99 1.59
C HIS A 459 -16.10 -6.81 2.45
N ALA A 460 -16.89 -7.09 3.49
CA ALA A 460 -17.48 -6.09 4.38
C ALA A 460 -16.60 -5.78 5.62
N ASP A 461 -15.41 -6.38 5.71
CA ASP A 461 -14.50 -6.15 6.83
C ASP A 461 -14.17 -4.65 6.99
N ALA A 462 -14.45 -4.14 8.20
CA ALA A 462 -14.25 -2.76 8.55
C ALA A 462 -12.76 -2.36 8.67
N ASP A 463 -11.83 -3.31 8.67
CA ASP A 463 -10.39 -3.05 8.66
C ASP A 463 -9.82 -2.75 7.27
N ARG A 464 -10.56 -3.04 6.19
CA ARG A 464 -10.13 -2.74 4.81
C ARG A 464 -10.15 -1.24 4.55
N SER A 465 -9.06 -0.71 4.02
CA SER A 465 -8.91 0.73 3.75
C SER A 465 -7.72 1.05 2.82
N PRO A 466 -7.83 2.04 1.93
CA PRO A 466 -6.85 2.31 0.87
C PRO A 466 -5.67 3.17 1.33
N ILE A 467 -5.09 2.89 2.49
CA ILE A 467 -4.06 3.74 3.10
C ILE A 467 -2.77 3.79 2.27
N PHE A 468 -2.30 2.64 1.80
CA PHE A 468 -1.12 2.58 0.92
C PHE A 468 -1.41 3.15 -0.49
N LEU A 469 -2.64 2.99 -0.99
CA LEU A 469 -3.06 3.63 -2.24
C LEU A 469 -3.00 5.16 -2.12
N GLN A 470 -3.49 5.74 -1.01
CA GLN A 470 -3.38 7.17 -0.75
C GLN A 470 -1.92 7.65 -0.70
N PHE A 471 -1.01 6.84 -0.17
CA PHE A 471 0.42 7.14 -0.20
C PHE A 471 0.96 7.18 -1.63
N ILE A 472 0.70 6.15 -2.43
CA ILE A 472 1.14 6.12 -3.83
C ILE A 472 0.51 7.25 -4.64
N ASP A 473 -0.73 7.62 -4.37
CA ASP A 473 -1.38 8.80 -4.94
C ASP A 473 -0.58 10.07 -4.59
N CYS A 474 -0.29 10.31 -3.30
CA CYS A 474 0.54 11.45 -2.87
C CYS A 474 1.93 11.47 -3.56
N VAL A 475 2.57 10.31 -3.76
CA VAL A 475 3.83 10.20 -4.51
C VAL A 475 3.64 10.58 -5.96
N TRP A 476 2.56 10.10 -6.59
CA TRP A 476 2.20 10.48 -7.95
C TRP A 476 1.95 12.00 -8.06
N GLN A 477 1.27 12.63 -7.10
CA GLN A 477 1.07 14.08 -7.04
C GLN A 477 2.43 14.82 -7.10
N MET A 478 3.38 14.41 -6.25
CA MET A 478 4.73 14.99 -6.24
C MET A 478 5.45 14.76 -7.59
N SER A 479 5.35 13.56 -8.18
CA SER A 479 5.98 13.26 -9.47
C SER A 479 5.43 14.10 -10.63
N LYS A 480 4.17 14.57 -10.54
CA LYS A 480 3.58 15.45 -11.55
C LYS A 480 4.04 16.90 -11.39
N GLN A 481 4.27 17.36 -10.16
CA GLN A 481 4.77 18.71 -9.88
C GLN A 481 6.28 18.81 -10.12
N PHE A 482 7.02 17.74 -9.83
CA PHE A 482 8.47 17.66 -9.98
C PHE A 482 8.86 16.55 -10.96
N PRO A 483 8.60 16.72 -12.27
CA PRO A 483 8.73 15.64 -13.27
C PRO A 483 10.17 15.12 -13.48
N THR A 484 11.18 15.83 -12.99
CA THR A 484 12.60 15.44 -13.08
C THR A 484 13.20 15.00 -11.75
N ALA A 485 12.42 15.04 -10.66
CA ALA A 485 12.92 14.76 -9.31
C ALA A 485 12.90 13.28 -8.94
N PHE A 486 12.16 12.45 -9.68
CA PHE A 486 11.99 11.03 -9.43
C PHE A 486 12.58 10.21 -10.57
N GLU A 487 13.39 9.20 -10.24
CA GLU A 487 13.96 8.29 -11.24
C GLU A 487 12.89 7.37 -11.84
N PHE A 488 11.92 6.97 -11.02
CA PHE A 488 10.80 6.13 -11.43
C PHE A 488 9.68 6.94 -12.08
N ASN A 489 8.84 6.25 -12.85
CA ASN A 489 7.73 6.84 -13.58
C ASN A 489 6.36 6.36 -13.08
N GLU A 490 5.30 6.85 -13.71
CA GLU A 490 3.91 6.47 -13.40
C GLU A 490 3.65 4.97 -13.56
N HIS A 491 4.29 4.31 -14.54
CA HIS A 491 4.12 2.88 -14.76
C HIS A 491 4.67 2.05 -13.59
N PHE A 492 5.77 2.47 -12.98
CA PHE A 492 6.31 1.85 -11.77
C PHE A 492 5.31 1.93 -10.60
N LEU A 493 4.71 3.12 -10.36
CA LEU A 493 3.72 3.31 -9.30
C LEU A 493 2.46 2.46 -9.53
N ILE A 494 1.97 2.39 -10.77
CA ILE A 494 0.82 1.54 -11.13
C ILE A 494 1.18 0.05 -10.93
N THR A 495 2.38 -0.37 -11.33
CA THR A 495 2.86 -1.76 -11.15
C THR A 495 2.89 -2.15 -9.66
N ILE A 496 3.30 -1.23 -8.78
CA ILE A 496 3.24 -1.44 -7.33
C ILE A 496 1.78 -1.67 -6.87
N LEU A 497 0.83 -0.87 -7.36
CA LEU A 497 -0.59 -1.00 -7.00
C LEU A 497 -1.25 -2.26 -7.58
N ASP A 498 -0.89 -2.65 -8.78
CA ASP A 498 -1.35 -3.92 -9.37
C ASP A 498 -0.86 -5.10 -8.51
N HIS A 499 0.41 -5.06 -8.10
CA HIS A 499 1.00 -6.11 -7.28
C HIS A 499 0.65 -6.03 -5.79
N LEU A 500 0.21 -4.88 -5.29
CA LEU A 500 -0.44 -4.71 -4.00
C LEU A 500 -1.67 -5.62 -3.87
N TYR A 501 -2.38 -5.92 -4.95
CA TYR A 501 -3.57 -6.77 -4.91
C TYR A 501 -3.30 -8.19 -5.40
N SER A 502 -2.42 -8.35 -6.39
CA SER A 502 -2.25 -9.60 -7.15
C SER A 502 -1.94 -10.84 -6.30
N CYS A 503 -1.25 -10.66 -5.16
CA CYS A 503 -0.65 -11.76 -4.39
C CYS A 503 0.30 -12.65 -5.23
N ARG A 504 0.90 -12.09 -6.29
CA ARG A 504 1.95 -12.75 -7.09
C ARG A 504 3.27 -12.81 -6.33
N PHE A 505 3.59 -11.76 -5.59
CA PHE A 505 4.79 -11.64 -4.78
C PHE A 505 4.44 -11.59 -3.29
N GLY A 506 5.38 -12.00 -2.45
CA GLY A 506 5.24 -11.94 -0.99
C GLY A 506 5.33 -10.54 -0.38
N SER A 507 5.76 -9.53 -1.15
CA SER A 507 6.13 -8.19 -0.65
C SER A 507 5.02 -7.50 0.15
N PHE A 508 3.74 -7.67 -0.20
CA PHE A 508 2.63 -7.03 0.50
C PHE A 508 1.75 -8.00 1.30
N LEU A 509 2.15 -9.26 1.48
CA LEU A 509 1.38 -10.21 2.30
C LEU A 509 1.55 -9.97 3.80
N TYR A 510 0.55 -10.36 4.59
CA TYR A 510 0.57 -10.29 6.07
C TYR A 510 0.66 -8.87 6.65
N ASN A 511 0.78 -8.78 7.98
CA ASN A 511 0.55 -7.55 8.74
C ASN A 511 1.77 -6.95 9.44
N CYS A 512 2.85 -7.72 9.58
CA CYS A 512 4.11 -7.27 10.18
C CYS A 512 5.25 -8.22 9.81
N GLU A 513 6.48 -7.77 10.06
CA GLU A 513 7.71 -8.48 9.72
C GLU A 513 7.82 -9.83 10.45
N SER A 514 7.48 -9.88 11.74
CA SER A 514 7.51 -11.11 12.54
C SER A 514 6.66 -12.25 11.95
N VAL A 515 5.48 -11.91 11.44
CA VAL A 515 4.61 -12.88 10.75
C VAL A 515 5.22 -13.30 9.42
N ARG A 516 5.79 -12.37 8.64
CA ARG A 516 6.44 -12.69 7.36
C ARG A 516 7.62 -13.63 7.55
N GLU A 517 8.48 -13.38 8.53
CA GLU A 517 9.61 -14.26 8.83
C GLU A 517 9.16 -15.66 9.26
N LYS A 518 8.12 -15.73 10.11
CA LYS A 518 7.55 -17.01 10.52
C LYS A 518 7.01 -17.80 9.32
N GLU A 519 6.24 -17.16 8.46
CA GLU A 519 5.65 -17.80 7.28
C GLU A 519 6.72 -18.18 6.24
N ALA A 520 7.79 -17.39 6.12
CA ALA A 520 8.96 -17.70 5.31
C ALA A 520 9.66 -18.98 5.76
N SER A 521 9.87 -19.11 7.07
CA SER A 521 10.53 -20.28 7.67
C SER A 521 9.73 -21.58 7.43
N ILE A 522 8.40 -21.48 7.40
CA ILE A 522 7.49 -22.61 7.15
C ILE A 522 7.47 -22.97 5.65
N SER A 523 7.55 -21.97 4.77
CA SER A 523 7.26 -22.16 3.34
C SER A 523 8.46 -22.64 2.50
N LYS A 524 9.69 -22.71 3.03
CA LYS A 524 10.92 -23.22 2.37
C LYS A 524 11.26 -22.69 0.95
N GLN A 525 10.48 -21.77 0.38
CA GLN A 525 10.54 -21.38 -1.05
C GLN A 525 10.52 -19.86 -1.31
N LEU A 526 10.78 -18.99 -0.33
CA LEU A 526 10.89 -17.53 -0.57
C LEU A 526 12.26 -17.11 -1.15
N LEU A 527 12.83 -17.90 -2.06
CA LEU A 527 14.05 -17.55 -2.80
C LEU A 527 13.74 -17.23 -4.26
#